data_AF-A0A0R1E693-F1
#
_entry.id   AF-A0A0R1E693-F1
#
_cell.length_a   1.000
_cell.length_b   1.000
_cell.length_c   1.000
_cell.angle_alpha   90.00
_cell.angle_beta   90.00
_cell.angle_gamma   90.00
#
_symmetry.space_group_name_H-M   'P 1'
#
loop_
_entity.id
_entity.type
_entity.pdbx_description
1 polymer ?
#
loop_
_entity_poly.entity_id
_entity_poly.type
_entity_poly.pdbx_seq_one_letter_code
_entity_poly.pdbx_strand_id
1 'polypeptide(L)'
;MTIKGRQPYIAGGRLSGRYHAVGLHIHWGSKNSAGSEHSLKRFRYDAEVHIVCYSEKYKDIMEAVQHKGGIAVAAIFLAADKAEPTSTG
;
A
#
# COMPACT_ATOMS: atom_id res chain seq x y z
N MET A 1 16.80 -1.55 0.96
CA MET A 1 17.71 -2.48 1.68
C MET A 1 16.95 -3.07 2.86
N THR A 2 16.90 -4.39 3.01
CA THR A 2 16.28 -5.04 4.19
C THR A 2 17.34 -5.45 5.19
N ILE A 3 17.00 -5.41 6.50
CA ILE A 3 17.95 -5.52 7.61
C ILE A 3 18.69 -6.89 7.65
N LYS A 4 18.28 -7.88 6.84
CA LYS A 4 18.90 -9.22 6.79
C LYS A 4 19.05 -9.79 5.37
N GLY A 5 18.97 -8.97 4.32
CA GLY A 5 19.05 -9.42 2.93
C GLY A 5 17.88 -10.30 2.44
N ARG A 6 16.92 -10.62 3.32
CA ARG A 6 15.70 -11.36 2.96
C ARG A 6 14.67 -10.39 2.41
N GLN A 7 14.12 -10.70 1.25
CA GLN A 7 13.03 -9.92 0.69
C GLN A 7 11.73 -10.19 1.47
N PRO A 8 11.04 -9.15 1.98
CA PRO A 8 9.76 -9.33 2.65
C PRO A 8 8.72 -9.90 1.68
N TYR A 9 7.77 -10.65 2.21
CA TYR A 9 6.66 -11.17 1.43
C TYR A 9 5.37 -11.22 2.28
N ILE A 10 4.24 -11.27 1.60
CA ILE A 10 2.93 -11.57 2.18
C ILE A 10 2.45 -12.95 1.73
N ALA A 11 1.65 -13.63 2.54
CA ALA A 11 1.08 -14.94 2.25
C ALA A 11 -0.21 -15.15 3.05
N GLY A 12 -1.01 -16.16 2.66
CA GLY A 12 -2.28 -16.50 3.33
C GLY A 12 -3.48 -15.70 2.82
N GLY A 13 -4.60 -15.73 3.55
CA GLY A 13 -5.85 -15.08 3.15
C GLY A 13 -6.38 -15.65 1.82
N ARG A 14 -6.54 -14.78 0.81
CA ARG A 14 -6.97 -15.16 -0.55
C ARG A 14 -5.80 -15.36 -1.54
N LEU A 15 -4.56 -15.31 -1.06
CA LEU A 15 -3.37 -15.42 -1.90
C LEU A 15 -3.03 -16.89 -2.18
N SER A 16 -2.61 -17.18 -3.41
CA SER A 16 -2.30 -18.55 -3.87
C SER A 16 -0.85 -19.01 -3.58
N GLY A 17 -0.08 -18.22 -2.82
CA GLY A 17 1.35 -18.43 -2.55
C GLY A 17 1.98 -17.21 -1.87
N ARG A 18 3.32 -17.12 -1.85
CA ARG A 18 4.03 -15.95 -1.36
C ARG A 18 4.11 -14.88 -2.44
N TYR A 19 3.97 -13.63 -2.01
CA TYR A 19 4.11 -12.44 -2.86
C TYR A 19 5.19 -11.54 -2.29
N HIS A 20 6.30 -11.38 -3.02
CA HIS A 20 7.48 -10.64 -2.60
C HIS A 20 7.29 -9.13 -2.78
N ALA A 21 7.54 -8.36 -1.73
CA ALA A 21 7.44 -6.90 -1.74
C ALA A 21 8.57 -6.30 -2.61
N VAL A 22 8.20 -5.38 -3.49
CA VAL A 22 9.12 -4.70 -4.42
C VAL A 22 9.11 -3.20 -4.30
N GLY A 23 8.03 -2.62 -3.78
CA GLY A 23 7.93 -1.18 -3.64
C GLY A 23 6.82 -0.77 -2.71
N LEU A 24 6.89 0.48 -2.29
CA LEU A 24 5.88 1.17 -1.52
C LEU A 24 5.68 2.55 -2.14
N HIS A 25 4.45 3.00 -2.23
CA HIS A 25 4.12 4.41 -2.49
C HIS A 25 2.91 4.82 -1.66
N ILE A 26 2.70 6.12 -1.55
CA ILE A 26 1.64 6.71 -0.73
C ILE A 26 0.83 7.64 -1.63
N HIS A 27 -0.48 7.54 -1.54
CA HIS A 27 -1.42 8.53 -2.07
C HIS A 27 -1.90 9.39 -0.91
N TRP A 28 -1.85 10.70 -1.05
CA TRP A 28 -2.30 11.64 -0.03
C TRP A 28 -3.02 12.84 -0.64
N GLY A 29 -3.83 13.49 0.18
CA GLY A 29 -4.64 14.63 -0.23
C GLY A 29 -3.91 15.96 -0.04
N SER A 30 -4.45 17.02 -0.64
CA SER A 30 -4.09 18.38 -0.24
C SER A 30 -4.59 18.67 1.19
N LYS A 31 -4.14 19.78 1.79
CA LYS A 31 -4.56 20.19 3.16
C LYS A 31 -6.07 20.14 3.41
N ASN A 32 -6.88 20.39 2.37
CA ASN A 32 -8.33 20.49 2.46
C ASN A 32 -9.08 19.35 1.75
N SER A 33 -8.40 18.27 1.35
CA SER A 33 -9.01 17.15 0.65
C SER A 33 -8.56 15.82 1.23
N ALA A 34 -9.45 14.83 1.24
CA ALA A 34 -9.05 13.46 1.53
C ALA A 34 -8.05 12.94 0.48
N GLY A 35 -7.24 11.94 0.86
CA GLY A 35 -6.12 11.44 0.07
C GLY A 35 -6.15 9.96 -0.29
N SER A 36 -6.91 9.13 0.44
CA SER A 36 -7.02 7.72 0.10
C SER A 36 -7.72 7.51 -1.24
N GLU A 37 -7.24 6.54 -2.02
CA GLU A 37 -7.88 6.17 -3.29
C GLU A 37 -9.15 5.37 -3.02
N HIS A 38 -9.04 4.34 -2.18
CA HIS A 38 -10.16 3.55 -1.70
C HIS A 38 -10.99 4.34 -0.69
N SER A 39 -12.26 3.96 -0.57
CA SER A 39 -13.17 4.49 0.44
C SER A 39 -13.76 3.38 1.28
N LEU A 40 -13.90 3.61 2.59
CA LEU A 40 -14.60 2.73 3.50
C LEU A 40 -15.94 3.37 3.87
N LYS A 41 -17.05 2.73 3.51
CA LYS A 41 -18.41 3.29 3.74
C LYS A 41 -18.57 4.73 3.21
N ARG A 42 -18.01 5.00 2.02
CA ARG A 42 -17.99 6.33 1.35
C ARG A 42 -17.09 7.38 2.02
N PHE A 43 -16.38 7.05 3.09
CA PHE A 43 -15.36 7.92 3.69
C PHE A 43 -13.98 7.64 3.09
N ARG A 44 -13.24 8.71 2.77
CA ARG A 44 -11.83 8.65 2.36
C ARG A 44 -10.96 9.18 3.50
N TYR A 45 -9.84 8.50 3.72
CA TYR A 45 -8.84 8.83 4.74
C TYR A 45 -7.83 9.86 4.20
N ASP A 46 -6.98 10.38 5.08
CA ASP A 46 -6.01 11.44 4.75
C ASP A 46 -4.93 10.94 3.77
N ALA A 47 -4.55 9.67 3.89
CA ALA A 47 -3.66 9.01 2.94
C ALA A 47 -3.90 7.49 2.87
N GLU A 48 -3.32 6.86 1.85
CA GLU A 48 -3.31 5.42 1.65
C GLU A 48 -1.92 4.94 1.20
N VAL A 49 -1.39 3.94 1.89
CA VAL A 49 -0.13 3.28 1.52
C VAL A 49 -0.42 2.07 0.67
N HIS A 50 0.28 1.93 -0.45
CA HIS A 50 0.30 0.73 -1.27
C HIS A 50 1.65 0.04 -1.15
N ILE A 51 1.66 -1.17 -0.58
CA ILE A 51 2.82 -2.08 -0.65
C ILE A 51 2.59 -3.01 -1.82
N VAL A 52 3.41 -2.87 -2.86
CA VAL A 52 3.31 -3.65 -4.10
C VAL A 52 4.13 -4.91 -3.97
N CYS A 53 3.50 -6.06 -4.21
CA CYS A 53 4.12 -7.37 -4.15
C CYS A 53 3.84 -8.17 -5.44
N TYR A 54 4.79 -9.01 -5.87
CA TYR A 54 4.60 -9.93 -7.00
C TYR A 54 4.69 -11.39 -6.56
N SER A 55 3.94 -12.27 -7.22
CA SER A 55 3.87 -13.70 -6.92
C SER A 55 5.22 -14.37 -7.16
N GLU A 56 5.66 -15.22 -6.23
CA GLU A 56 6.89 -16.02 -6.34
C GLU A 56 6.89 -17.00 -7.52
N LYS A 57 5.73 -17.19 -8.17
CA LYS A 57 5.58 -18.03 -9.38
C LYS A 57 6.29 -17.45 -10.60
N TYR A 58 6.59 -16.15 -10.59
CA TYR A 58 7.20 -15.44 -11.70
C TYR A 58 8.61 -14.98 -11.32
N LYS A 59 9.47 -14.83 -12.32
CA LYS A 59 10.88 -14.46 -12.14
C LYS A 59 11.02 -13.08 -11.50
N ASP A 60 10.22 -12.12 -11.95
CA ASP A 60 10.26 -10.74 -11.49
C ASP A 60 8.89 -10.07 -11.67
N ILE A 61 8.78 -8.81 -11.22
CA ILE A 61 7.56 -8.03 -11.36
C ILE A 61 7.17 -7.79 -12.83
N MET A 62 8.15 -7.69 -13.76
CA MET A 62 7.88 -7.41 -15.16
C MET A 62 7.20 -8.58 -15.87
N GLU A 63 7.51 -9.80 -15.47
CA GLU A 63 6.75 -10.99 -15.87
C GLU A 63 5.41 -11.04 -15.13
N ALA A 64 5.40 -10.87 -13.80
CA ALA A 64 4.19 -11.03 -12.99
C ALA A 64 3.04 -10.08 -13.39
N VAL A 65 3.33 -8.83 -13.78
CA VAL A 65 2.31 -7.86 -14.21
C VAL A 65 1.54 -8.31 -15.47
N GLN A 66 2.10 -9.23 -16.26
CA GLN A 66 1.46 -9.74 -17.47
C GLN A 66 0.42 -10.84 -17.17
N HIS A 67 0.35 -11.30 -15.90
CA HIS A 67 -0.51 -12.40 -15.51
C HIS A 67 -1.56 -11.99 -14.48
N LYS A 68 -2.79 -12.45 -14.67
CA LYS A 68 -3.87 -12.28 -13.70
C LYS A 68 -3.48 -12.92 -12.37
N GLY A 69 -3.50 -12.13 -11.30
CA GLY A 69 -3.10 -12.58 -9.97
C GLY A 69 -1.58 -12.64 -9.75
N GLY A 70 -0.78 -12.13 -10.69
CA GLY A 70 0.67 -12.00 -10.52
C GLY A 70 1.06 -10.89 -9.55
N ILE A 71 0.19 -9.91 -9.31
CA ILE A 71 0.40 -8.80 -8.36
C ILE A 71 -0.60 -8.88 -7.21
N ALA A 72 -0.12 -8.57 -6.01
CA ALA A 72 -0.93 -8.28 -4.85
C ALA A 72 -0.51 -6.93 -4.27
N VAL A 73 -1.47 -6.09 -3.90
CA VAL A 73 -1.21 -4.80 -3.25
C VAL A 73 -1.84 -4.82 -1.86
N ALA A 74 -1.03 -4.62 -0.82
CA ALA A 74 -1.55 -4.38 0.51
C ALA A 74 -1.81 -2.87 0.67
N ALA A 75 -3.07 -2.51 0.87
CA ALA A 75 -3.53 -1.14 1.08
C ALA A 75 -3.73 -0.86 2.57
N ILE A 76 -3.17 0.23 3.08
CA ILE A 76 -3.27 0.66 4.48
C ILE A 76 -3.77 2.10 4.52
N PHE A 77 -4.88 2.34 5.19
CA PHE A 77 -5.38 3.70 5.43
C PHE A 77 -4.59 4.41 6.54
N LEU A 78 -4.31 5.69 6.33
CA LEU A 78 -3.70 6.58 7.32
C LEU A 78 -4.66 7.71 7.66
N ALA A 79 -4.92 7.89 8.95
CA ALA A 79 -5.61 9.05 9.49
C ALA A 79 -4.59 9.97 10.16
N ALA A 80 -4.63 11.25 9.85
CA ALA A 80 -3.86 12.27 10.54
C ALA A 80 -4.60 12.70 11.80
N ASP A 81 -3.87 12.86 12.90
CA ASP A 81 -4.41 13.55 14.07
C ASP A 81 -4.69 15.01 13.68
N LYS A 82 -5.84 15.53 14.10
CA LYS A 82 -6.12 16.95 13.93
C LYS A 82 -5.19 17.72 14.86
N ALA A 83 -4.26 18.49 14.29
CA ALA A 83 -3.52 19.47 15.07
C ALA A 83 -4.51 20.45 15.72
N GLU A 84 -4.36 20.70 17.02
CA GLU A 84 -5.02 21.82 17.71
C GLU A 84 -4.76 23.09 16.90
N PRO A 85 -5.78 23.90 16.57
CA PRO A 85 -5.53 25.16 15.89
C PRO A 85 -4.69 26.04 16.80
N THR A 86 -3.45 26.31 16.39
CA THR A 86 -2.61 27.31 17.05
C THR A 86 -3.36 28.62 17.02
N SER A 87 -3.80 29.10 18.20
CA SER A 87 -4.43 30.41 18.33
C SER A 87 -3.41 31.47 17.91
N THR A 88 -3.50 31.97 16.69
CA THR A 88 -2.81 33.19 16.29
C THR A 88 -3.63 34.34 16.86
N GLY A 89 -3.15 34.90 17.98
CA GLY A 89 -3.56 36.20 18.49
C GLY A 89 -3.03 37.34 17.63
#